data_AF-A0A4U8UHN3-F1
#
_entry.id   AF-A0A4U8UHN3-F1
#
_cell.length_a   1.000
_cell.length_b   1.000
_cell.length_c   1.000
_cell.angle_alpha   90.00
_cell.angle_beta   90.00
_cell.angle_gamma   90.00
#
_symmetry.space_group_name_H-M   'P 1'
#
loop_
_entity.id
_entity.type
_entity.pdbx_description
1 polymer ?
#
loop_
_entity_poly.entity_id
_entity_poly.type
_entity_poly.pdbx_seq_one_letter_code
_entity_poly.pdbx_strand_id
1 'polypeptide(L)'
;MEVLSPLRRFLPFVLLCLSAIYLIVGASAFVYFEKPYHENAVRKWNLNQAVNRRQQARQISSRIFNDTKNLLIIIDRDQTERVQGLLVNALKQYEGHLDFYVPQRDEWNFLYSFNYAWSLLITLGHGRRSPQSNGGQVFSYFYSVIGVPLVFGTLAVLAYALLSPFIRLTHDKSKRKVAVMVVMAALYLVWLFLIALYLYTYTLPKSFWDSFYTATLSAFTIQTQFYNKLSETSTFVVLAGSTIAVFLALFILFILSELYNLKSETNLPTMMKDEPESASPKSDPPKFTMIVDEAGDSKLADVRKE
;
A
#
# COMPACT_ATOMS: atom_id res chain seq x y z
N MET A 1 -13.80 -4.24 -33.86
CA MET A 1 -13.31 -4.68 -32.54
C MET A 1 -11.87 -5.24 -32.57
N GLU A 2 -11.18 -5.31 -33.72
CA GLU A 2 -9.82 -5.91 -33.81
C GLU A 2 -8.66 -5.01 -33.37
N VAL A 3 -8.84 -3.67 -33.38
CA VAL A 3 -7.79 -2.69 -33.02
C VAL A 3 -7.45 -2.70 -31.51
N LEU A 4 -8.32 -3.25 -30.66
CA LEU A 4 -8.13 -3.33 -29.20
C LEU A 4 -7.25 -4.50 -28.74
N SER A 5 -6.96 -5.46 -29.62
CA SER A 5 -6.20 -6.67 -29.27
C SER A 5 -4.70 -6.42 -28.96
N PRO A 6 -3.94 -5.60 -29.72
CA PRO A 6 -2.56 -5.27 -29.34
C PRO A 6 -2.51 -4.38 -28.09
N LEU A 7 -3.45 -3.45 -27.95
CA LEU A 7 -3.50 -2.50 -26.83
C LEU A 7 -3.66 -3.21 -25.48
N ARG A 8 -4.48 -4.26 -25.43
CA ARG A 8 -4.70 -5.07 -24.22
C ARG A 8 -3.43 -5.81 -23.75
N ARG A 9 -2.53 -6.16 -24.67
CA ARG A 9 -1.25 -6.82 -24.35
C ARG A 9 -0.23 -5.85 -23.74
N PHE A 10 -0.25 -4.59 -24.17
CA PHE A 10 0.65 -3.55 -23.65
C PHE A 10 0.09 -2.80 -22.43
N LEU A 11 -1.21 -2.89 -22.18
CA LEU A 11 -1.89 -2.25 -21.06
C LEU A 11 -1.17 -2.39 -19.69
N PRO A 12 -0.73 -3.57 -19.21
CA PRO A 12 -0.05 -3.67 -17.92
C PRO A 12 1.25 -2.85 -17.87
N PHE A 13 2.00 -2.78 -18.97
CA PHE A 13 3.23 -2.00 -19.05
C PHE A 13 2.93 -0.50 -19.09
N VAL A 14 1.89 -0.09 -19.83
CA VAL A 14 1.44 1.31 -19.87
C VAL A 14 0.99 1.78 -18.49
N LEU A 15 0.20 0.97 -17.77
CA LEU A 15 -0.24 1.28 -16.41
C LEU A 15 0.92 1.34 -15.41
N LEU A 16 1.89 0.43 -15.54
CA LEU A 16 3.11 0.46 -14.73
C LEU A 16 3.91 1.75 -14.97
N CYS A 17 4.16 2.11 -16.23
CA CYS A 17 4.82 3.38 -16.56
C CYS A 17 4.05 4.59 -16.02
N LEU A 18 2.72 4.60 -16.18
CA LEU A 18 1.87 5.68 -15.69
C LEU A 18 1.92 5.80 -14.16
N SER A 19 1.89 4.68 -13.43
CA SER A 19 2.04 4.66 -11.97
C SER A 19 3.42 5.14 -11.50
N ALA A 20 4.49 4.80 -12.22
CA ALA A 20 5.85 5.25 -11.92
C ALA A 20 6.00 6.76 -12.13
N ILE A 21 5.47 7.30 -13.24
CA ILE A 21 5.44 8.74 -13.50
C ILE A 21 4.61 9.44 -12.43
N TYR A 22 3.43 8.91 -12.10
CA TYR A 22 2.56 9.46 -11.06
C TYR A 22 3.27 9.57 -9.71
N LEU A 23 4.06 8.56 -9.35
CA LEU A 23 4.87 8.54 -8.13
C LEU A 23 5.96 9.62 -8.13
N ILE A 24 6.68 9.81 -9.24
CA ILE A 24 7.72 10.85 -9.37
C ILE A 24 7.09 12.25 -9.30
N VAL A 25 5.94 12.45 -9.93
CA VAL A 25 5.19 13.71 -9.86
C VAL A 25 4.74 13.98 -8.42
N GLY A 26 4.21 12.96 -7.73
CA GLY A 26 3.84 13.05 -6.32
C GLY A 26 5.02 13.43 -5.43
N ALA A 27 6.15 12.74 -5.58
CA ALA A 27 7.37 13.04 -4.84
C ALA A 27 7.83 14.50 -5.05
N SER A 28 7.82 14.96 -6.30
CA SER A 28 8.23 16.32 -6.66
C SER A 28 7.28 17.38 -6.07
N ALA A 29 5.97 17.10 -6.07
CA ALA A 29 4.98 17.98 -5.47
C ALA A 29 5.14 18.08 -3.95
N PHE A 30 5.40 16.97 -3.25
CA PHE A 30 5.67 17.00 -1.82
C PHE A 30 6.94 17.77 -1.47
N VAL A 31 8.02 17.61 -2.24
CA VAL A 31 9.22 18.46 -2.10
C VAL A 31 8.84 19.94 -2.26
N TYR A 32 8.05 20.28 -3.28
CA TYR A 32 7.66 21.66 -3.54
C TYR A 32 6.85 22.30 -2.39
N PHE A 33 5.85 21.58 -1.86
CA PHE A 33 4.98 22.12 -0.80
C PHE A 33 5.65 22.09 0.58
N GLU A 34 6.31 20.99 0.95
CA GLU A 34 6.73 20.75 2.32
C GLU A 34 8.15 21.22 2.64
N LYS A 35 9.08 21.17 1.66
CA LYS A 35 10.47 21.57 1.91
C LYS A 35 10.60 23.01 2.44
N PRO A 36 10.03 24.05 1.81
CA PRO A 36 10.17 25.41 2.32
C PRO A 36 9.44 25.61 3.65
N TYR A 37 8.29 24.96 3.85
CA TYR A 37 7.54 25.03 5.09
C TYR A 37 8.34 24.43 6.26
N HIS A 38 8.92 23.24 6.05
CA HIS A 38 9.72 22.53 7.03
C HIS A 38 11.01 23.25 7.38
N GLU A 39 11.75 23.75 6.38
CA GLU A 39 12.98 24.52 6.63
C GLU A 39 12.72 25.76 7.49
N ASN A 40 11.60 26.45 7.26
CA ASN A 40 11.18 27.58 8.09
C ASN A 40 10.81 27.16 9.50
N ALA A 41 10.09 26.04 9.67
CA ALA A 41 9.75 25.49 10.97
C ALA A 41 11.01 25.10 11.77
N VAL A 42 11.96 24.42 11.14
CA VAL A 42 13.26 24.04 11.73
C VAL A 42 14.06 25.29 12.10
N ARG A 43 14.07 26.33 11.25
CA ARG A 43 14.73 27.61 11.56
C ARG A 43 14.10 28.26 12.79
N LYS A 44 12.77 28.33 12.87
CA LYS A 44 12.05 28.88 14.02
C LYS A 44 12.31 28.08 15.30
N TRP A 45 12.32 26.76 15.21
CA TRP A 45 12.65 25.88 16.33
C TRP A 45 14.07 26.15 16.86
N ASN A 46 15.07 26.21 15.98
CA ASN A 46 16.45 26.49 16.36
C ASN A 46 16.62 27.87 17.02
N LEU A 47 15.93 28.89 16.51
CA LEU A 47 15.91 30.23 17.11
C LEU A 47 15.28 30.21 18.50
N ASN A 48 14.11 29.58 18.64
CA ASN A 48 13.42 29.46 19.93
C ASN A 48 14.27 28.71 20.95
N GLN A 49 14.94 27.61 20.56
CA GLN A 49 15.84 26.88 21.44
C GLN A 49 17.03 27.73 21.90
N ALA A 50 17.64 28.50 20.98
CA ALA A 50 18.72 29.42 21.35
C ALA A 50 18.25 30.51 22.33
N VAL A 51 17.04 31.05 22.14
CA VAL A 51 16.42 32.03 23.06
C VAL A 51 16.12 31.41 24.42
N ASN A 52 15.50 30.23 24.45
CA ASN A 52 15.16 29.51 25.67
C ASN A 52 16.40 29.19 26.51
N ARG A 53 17.48 28.69 25.88
CA ARG A 53 18.76 28.45 26.58
C ARG A 53 19.32 29.71 27.21
N ARG A 54 19.27 30.85 26.50
CA ARG A 54 19.74 32.14 27.03
C ARG A 54 18.87 32.63 28.19
N GLN A 55 17.54 32.50 28.08
CA GLN A 55 16.62 32.85 29.16
C GLN A 55 16.83 31.97 30.39
N GLN A 56 16.99 30.66 30.20
CA GLN A 56 17.26 29.72 31.28
C GLN A 56 18.61 30.02 31.97
N ALA A 57 19.67 30.27 31.20
CA ALA A 57 20.96 30.67 31.75
C ALA A 57 20.89 31.99 32.55
N ARG A 58 20.11 32.96 32.07
CA ARG A 58 19.85 34.22 32.80
C ARG A 58 19.12 33.96 34.11
N GLN A 59 18.08 33.14 34.11
CA GLN A 59 17.32 32.82 35.33
C GLN A 59 18.17 32.06 36.36
N ILE A 60 18.97 31.09 35.90
CA ILE A 60 19.89 30.35 36.76
C ILE A 60 20.93 31.30 37.37
N SER A 61 21.61 32.11 36.54
CA SER A 61 22.60 33.07 37.03
C SER A 61 21.99 34.08 38.00
N SER A 62 20.82 34.66 37.70
CA SER A 62 20.18 35.63 38.59
C SER A 62 19.78 35.03 39.94
N ARG A 63 19.34 33.77 39.98
CA ARG A 63 19.02 33.08 41.24
C ARG A 63 20.28 32.81 42.06
N ILE A 64 21.35 32.33 41.40
CA ILE A 64 22.62 32.06 42.09
C ILE A 64 23.19 33.33 42.73
N PHE A 65 23.13 34.47 42.03
CA PHE A 65 23.74 35.70 42.51
C PHE A 65 22.86 36.52 43.47
N ASN A 66 21.52 36.37 43.41
CA ASN A 66 20.60 37.13 44.25
C ASN A 66 20.16 36.40 45.54
N ASP A 67 20.25 35.07 45.58
CA ASP A 67 19.77 34.25 46.72
C ASP A 67 20.86 33.93 47.76
N THR A 68 22.11 34.33 47.49
CA THR A 68 23.24 34.21 48.42
C THR A 68 23.13 35.24 49.55
N LYS A 69 22.28 34.94 50.54
CA LYS A 69 22.01 35.74 51.76
C LYS A 69 23.23 36.31 52.50
N ASN A 70 24.43 35.75 52.30
CA ASN A 70 25.67 36.17 52.97
C ASN A 70 26.86 36.44 52.02
N LEU A 71 26.65 36.47 50.70
CA LEU A 71 27.71 36.66 49.70
C LEU A 71 27.27 37.78 48.76
N LEU A 72 27.65 39.01 49.09
CA LEU A 72 27.55 40.14 48.17
C LEU A 72 28.63 39.95 47.09
N ILE A 73 28.35 39.10 46.10
CA ILE A 73 29.25 38.94 44.97
C ILE A 73 29.01 40.15 44.05
N ILE A 74 29.91 41.12 44.09
CA ILE A 74 29.93 42.21 43.12
C ILE A 74 30.49 41.64 41.82
N ILE A 75 29.60 41.24 40.92
CA ILE A 75 29.97 40.66 39.64
C ILE A 75 29.87 41.75 38.58
N ASP A 76 30.98 41.99 37.90
CA ASP A 76 31.03 42.86 36.74
C ASP A 76 30.14 42.29 35.60
N ARG A 77 29.64 43.16 34.74
CA ARG A 77 28.77 42.77 33.62
C ARG A 77 29.45 41.71 32.74
N ASP A 78 30.75 41.86 32.50
CA ASP A 78 31.53 40.94 31.67
C ASP A 78 31.64 39.54 32.29
N GLN A 79 31.79 39.45 33.62
CA GLN A 79 31.81 38.18 34.34
C GLN A 79 30.44 37.49 34.30
N THR A 80 29.36 38.27 34.40
CA THR A 80 28.00 37.76 34.26
C THR A 80 27.75 37.18 32.87
N GLU A 81 28.16 37.89 31.81
CA GLU A 81 28.04 37.43 30.43
C GLU A 81 28.87 36.16 30.18
N ARG A 82 30.09 36.07 30.75
CA ARG A 82 30.92 34.86 30.69
C ARG A 82 30.26 33.66 31.34
N VAL A 83 29.72 33.81 32.55
CA VAL A 83 29.01 32.73 33.27
C VAL A 83 27.77 32.29 32.50
N GLN A 84 26.99 33.23 31.96
CA GLN A 84 25.84 32.91 31.12
C GLN A 84 26.26 32.14 29.86
N GLY A 85 27.36 32.51 29.22
CA GLY A 85 27.93 31.77 28.09
C GLY A 85 28.31 30.33 28.44
N LEU A 86 28.96 30.11 29.58
CA LEU A 86 29.29 28.78 30.09
C LEU A 86 28.03 27.95 30.38
N LEU A 87 27.02 28.55 31.01
CA LEU A 87 25.73 27.90 31.28
C LEU A 87 25.01 27.49 29.99
N VAL A 88 25.00 28.35 28.96
CA VAL A 88 24.42 28.02 27.65
C VAL A 88 25.14 26.82 27.01
N ASN A 89 26.47 26.77 27.10
CA ASN A 89 27.25 25.63 26.58
C ASN A 89 26.96 24.34 27.36
N ALA A 90 26.89 24.42 28.70
CA ALA A 90 26.54 23.29 29.55
C ALA A 90 25.13 22.76 29.26
N LEU A 91 24.14 23.65 29.11
CA LEU A 91 22.77 23.27 28.72
C LEU A 91 22.75 22.60 27.35
N LYS A 92 23.48 23.15 26.37
CA LYS A 92 23.58 22.55 25.03
C LYS A 92 24.20 21.15 25.07
N GLN A 93 25.20 20.92 25.91
CA GLN A 93 25.82 19.61 26.08
C GLN A 93 24.88 18.63 26.80
N TYR A 94 24.21 19.08 27.86
CA TYR A 94 23.23 18.29 28.59
C TYR A 94 22.08 17.85 27.68
N GLU A 95 21.52 18.79 26.92
CA GLU A 95 20.49 18.52 25.91
C GLU A 95 20.96 17.52 24.84
N GLY A 96 22.24 17.53 24.47
CA GLY A 96 22.81 16.56 23.54
C GLY A 96 22.82 15.11 24.05
N HIS A 97 22.72 14.90 25.36
CA HIS A 97 22.61 13.57 25.95
C HIS A 97 21.15 13.11 26.15
N LEU A 98 20.17 14.00 25.96
CA LEU A 98 18.77 13.65 26.08
C LEU A 98 18.27 13.04 24.77
N ASP A 99 17.46 11.98 24.88
CA ASP A 99 16.85 11.29 23.74
C ASP A 99 15.57 12.01 23.26
N PHE A 100 15.66 13.31 22.96
CA PHE A 100 14.56 14.06 22.35
C PHE A 100 14.80 14.24 20.85
N TYR A 101 13.70 14.27 20.10
CA TYR A 101 13.74 14.45 18.66
C TYR A 101 14.18 15.87 18.29
N VAL A 102 15.29 15.97 17.56
CA VAL A 102 15.77 17.20 16.93
C VAL A 102 15.33 17.20 15.47
N PRO A 103 14.51 18.18 15.03
CA PRO A 103 14.04 18.22 13.66
C PRO A 103 15.22 18.54 12.73
N GLN A 104 15.43 17.69 11.71
CA GLN A 104 16.50 17.88 10.75
C GLN A 104 16.04 18.79 9.61
N ARG A 105 16.96 19.56 9.01
CA ARG A 105 16.60 20.47 7.90
C ARG A 105 16.14 19.73 6.64
N ASP A 106 16.79 18.62 6.32
CA ASP A 106 16.63 17.95 5.02
C ASP A 106 15.63 16.77 5.06
N GLU A 107 14.63 16.82 5.93
CA GLU A 107 13.62 15.74 6.06
C GLU A 107 12.68 15.62 4.86
N TRP A 108 12.56 16.67 4.04
CA TRP A 108 11.81 16.68 2.79
C TRP A 108 12.74 16.76 1.57
N ASN A 109 13.77 15.90 1.56
CA ASN A 109 14.54 15.61 0.36
C ASN A 109 13.71 14.78 -0.64
N PHE A 110 14.23 14.55 -1.85
CA PHE A 110 13.49 13.80 -2.87
C PHE A 110 13.20 12.35 -2.46
N LEU A 111 14.17 11.65 -1.84
CA LEU A 111 14.00 10.24 -1.45
C LEU A 111 12.97 10.08 -0.31
N TYR A 112 12.99 10.98 0.67
CA TYR A 112 11.97 11.05 1.72
C TYR A 112 10.59 11.31 1.16
N SER A 113 10.48 12.28 0.24
CA SER A 113 9.21 12.62 -0.40
C SER A 113 8.71 11.49 -1.30
N PHE A 114 9.61 10.77 -1.95
CA PHE A 114 9.31 9.59 -2.75
C PHE A 114 8.80 8.43 -1.90
N ASN A 115 9.50 8.10 -0.81
CA ASN A 115 9.06 7.08 0.14
C ASN A 115 7.71 7.46 0.78
N TYR A 116 7.51 8.74 1.12
CA TYR A 116 6.23 9.24 1.61
C TYR A 116 5.12 9.03 0.57
N ALA A 117 5.32 9.52 -0.67
CA ALA A 117 4.35 9.38 -1.75
C ALA A 117 4.02 7.91 -2.03
N TRP A 118 5.03 7.03 -2.07
CA TRP A 118 4.82 5.60 -2.27
C TRP A 118 4.03 4.98 -1.11
N SER A 119 4.44 5.24 0.13
CA SER A 119 3.74 4.74 1.32
C SER A 119 2.26 5.14 1.36
N LEU A 120 1.94 6.33 0.85
CA LEU A 120 0.57 6.83 0.75
C LEU A 120 -0.23 6.05 -0.32
N LEU A 121 0.38 5.76 -1.47
CA LEU A 121 -0.28 5.00 -2.56
C LEU A 121 -0.55 3.55 -2.21
N ILE A 122 0.34 2.90 -1.46
CA ILE A 122 0.15 1.52 -0.99
C ILE A 122 -0.59 1.45 0.35
N THR A 123 -1.19 2.56 0.79
CA THR A 123 -1.99 2.70 2.02
C THR A 123 -1.28 2.29 3.31
N LEU A 124 0.05 2.16 3.29
CA LEU A 124 0.86 1.83 4.47
C LEU A 124 1.02 3.07 5.37
N GLY A 125 1.26 4.22 4.75
CA GLY A 125 1.50 5.50 5.42
C GLY A 125 2.89 5.60 6.05
N HIS A 126 3.53 6.77 5.95
CA HIS A 126 4.89 6.94 6.50
C HIS A 126 4.89 7.08 8.04
N GLY A 127 3.77 7.48 8.66
CA GLY A 127 3.62 7.63 10.11
C GLY A 127 4.36 8.84 10.68
N ARG A 128 5.70 8.77 10.75
CA ARG A 128 6.55 9.84 11.30
C ARG A 128 6.49 11.15 10.53
N ARG A 129 6.33 11.08 9.20
CA ARG A 129 6.32 12.24 8.31
C ARG A 129 4.94 12.37 7.69
N SER A 130 4.32 13.52 7.89
CA SER A 130 3.03 13.88 7.32
C SER A 130 3.06 15.36 6.95
N PRO A 131 2.50 15.75 5.79
CA PRO A 131 2.50 17.13 5.33
C PRO A 131 1.89 18.05 6.38
N GLN A 132 2.64 19.08 6.73
CA GLN A 132 2.23 20.09 7.72
C GLN A 132 1.74 21.36 7.05
N SER A 133 2.06 21.56 5.78
CA SER A 133 1.53 22.69 5.01
C SER A 133 0.10 22.41 4.56
N ASN A 134 -0.74 23.45 4.53
CA ASN A 134 -2.12 23.33 4.01
C ASN A 134 -2.12 22.83 2.56
N GLY A 135 -1.17 23.28 1.74
CA GLY A 135 -1.03 22.86 0.34
C GLY A 135 -0.67 21.38 0.21
N GLY A 136 0.30 20.89 0.99
CA GLY A 136 0.69 19.48 1.02
C GLY A 136 -0.43 18.57 1.53
N GLN A 137 -1.21 19.01 2.51
CA GLN A 137 -2.36 18.26 3.02
C GLN A 137 -3.46 18.12 1.97
N VAL A 138 -3.87 19.22 1.34
CA VAL A 138 -4.88 19.21 0.26
C VAL A 138 -4.39 18.36 -0.92
N PHE A 139 -3.13 18.52 -1.31
CA PHE A 139 -2.53 17.70 -2.36
C PHE A 139 -2.55 16.21 -2.00
N SER A 140 -2.16 15.82 -0.79
CA SER A 140 -2.14 14.42 -0.35
C SER A 140 -3.52 13.75 -0.43
N TYR A 141 -4.59 14.50 -0.11
CA TYR A 141 -5.97 14.03 -0.23
C TYR A 141 -6.31 13.66 -1.67
N PHE A 142 -6.21 14.60 -2.62
CA PHE A 142 -6.52 14.32 -4.02
C PHE A 142 -5.58 13.29 -4.65
N TYR A 143 -4.29 13.36 -4.28
CA TYR A 143 -3.27 12.45 -4.76
C TYR A 143 -3.57 10.99 -4.37
N SER A 144 -4.04 10.75 -3.13
CA SER A 144 -4.40 9.42 -2.65
C SER A 144 -5.70 8.90 -3.28
N VAL A 145 -6.73 9.75 -3.44
CA VAL A 145 -8.02 9.37 -4.06
C VAL A 145 -7.83 8.80 -5.46
N ILE A 146 -6.93 9.39 -6.25
CA ILE A 146 -6.64 8.94 -7.62
C ILE A 146 -5.58 7.83 -7.63
N GLY A 147 -4.51 8.02 -6.85
CA GLY A 147 -3.32 7.19 -6.92
C GLY A 147 -3.50 5.80 -6.30
N VAL A 148 -4.27 5.68 -5.22
CA VAL A 148 -4.51 4.37 -4.56
C VAL A 148 -5.22 3.41 -5.52
N PRO A 149 -6.39 3.76 -6.11
CA PRO A 149 -7.03 2.91 -7.12
C PRO A 149 -6.13 2.61 -8.32
N LEU A 150 -5.35 3.60 -8.78
CA LEU A 150 -4.42 3.42 -9.89
C LEU A 150 -3.36 2.35 -9.59
N VAL A 151 -2.71 2.41 -8.44
CA VAL A 151 -1.64 1.46 -8.07
C VAL A 151 -2.20 0.07 -7.84
N PHE A 152 -3.25 -0.09 -7.03
CA PHE A 152 -3.85 -1.40 -6.79
C PHE A 152 -4.46 -2.00 -8.07
N GLY A 153 -5.09 -1.18 -8.91
CA GLY A 153 -5.58 -1.60 -10.22
C GLY A 153 -4.44 -2.06 -11.15
N THR A 154 -3.33 -1.34 -11.17
CA THR A 154 -2.13 -1.72 -11.93
C THR A 154 -1.58 -3.06 -11.44
N LEU A 155 -1.46 -3.26 -10.12
CA LEU A 155 -1.00 -4.52 -9.53
C LEU A 155 -1.93 -5.68 -9.89
N ALA A 156 -3.25 -5.47 -9.83
CA ALA A 156 -4.25 -6.48 -10.18
C ALA A 156 -4.17 -6.87 -11.66
N VAL A 157 -4.12 -5.89 -12.58
CA VAL A 157 -4.00 -6.14 -14.03
C VAL A 157 -2.68 -6.86 -14.34
N LEU A 158 -1.58 -6.45 -13.71
CA LEU A 158 -0.28 -7.08 -13.88
C LEU A 158 -0.29 -8.53 -13.38
N ALA A 159 -0.85 -8.78 -12.19
CA ALA A 159 -0.96 -10.12 -11.61
C ALA A 159 -1.81 -11.04 -12.50
N TYR A 160 -2.95 -10.56 -12.99
CA TYR A 160 -3.79 -11.32 -13.91
C TYR A 160 -3.09 -11.61 -15.24
N ALA A 161 -2.44 -10.62 -15.84
CA ALA A 161 -1.71 -10.78 -17.09
C ALA A 161 -0.62 -11.85 -16.98
N LEU A 162 0.15 -11.83 -15.87
CA LEU A 162 1.19 -12.81 -15.59
C LEU A 162 0.64 -14.19 -15.24
N LEU A 163 -0.53 -14.27 -14.59
CA LEU A 163 -1.18 -15.53 -14.22
C LEU A 163 -1.79 -16.26 -15.43
N SER A 164 -2.31 -15.50 -16.41
CA SER A 164 -3.05 -16.02 -17.57
C SER A 164 -2.33 -17.13 -18.38
N PRO A 165 -1.02 -17.06 -18.70
CA PRO A 165 -0.33 -18.15 -19.39
C PRO A 165 -0.19 -19.40 -18.51
N PHE A 166 0.03 -19.24 -17.20
CA PHE A 166 0.21 -20.36 -16.28
C PHE A 166 -1.08 -21.16 -16.09
N ILE A 167 -2.25 -20.49 -16.02
CA ILE A 167 -3.55 -21.16 -15.92
C ILE A 167 -3.86 -21.98 -17.18
N ARG A 168 -3.56 -21.44 -18.36
CA ARG A 168 -3.87 -22.11 -19.64
C ARG A 168 -3.04 -23.38 -19.88
N LEU A 169 -1.85 -23.46 -19.28
CA LEU A 169 -0.92 -24.58 -19.46
C LEU A 169 -1.25 -25.81 -18.58
N THR A 170 -2.17 -25.69 -17.63
CA THR A 170 -2.50 -26.78 -16.69
C THR A 170 -3.74 -27.56 -17.12
N HIS A 171 -3.52 -28.68 -17.82
CA HIS A 171 -4.57 -29.57 -18.34
C HIS A 171 -5.27 -30.42 -17.25
N ASP A 172 -4.66 -30.61 -16.09
CA ASP A 172 -5.25 -31.32 -14.93
C ASP A 172 -5.77 -30.31 -13.89
N LYS A 173 -7.08 -30.04 -13.97
CA LYS A 173 -7.67 -28.72 -13.65
C LYS A 173 -7.67 -28.30 -12.18
N SER A 174 -7.54 -29.21 -11.21
CA SER A 174 -7.70 -28.87 -9.78
C SER A 174 -6.44 -29.14 -8.94
N LYS A 175 -5.86 -30.35 -9.03
CA LYS A 175 -4.67 -30.71 -8.23
C LYS A 175 -3.45 -29.83 -8.54
N ARG A 176 -3.19 -29.54 -9.82
CA ARG A 176 -2.05 -28.69 -10.23
C ARG A 176 -2.25 -27.22 -9.86
N LYS A 177 -3.49 -26.70 -9.91
CA LYS A 177 -3.82 -25.34 -9.45
C LYS A 177 -3.59 -25.19 -7.94
N VAL A 178 -4.01 -26.19 -7.15
CA VAL A 178 -3.71 -26.23 -5.70
C VAL A 178 -2.21 -26.30 -5.44
N ALA A 179 -1.47 -27.13 -6.18
CA ALA A 179 -0.02 -27.20 -6.06
C ALA A 179 0.66 -25.84 -6.35
N VAL A 180 0.25 -25.14 -7.41
CA VAL A 180 0.75 -23.78 -7.72
C VAL A 180 0.41 -22.81 -6.59
N MET A 181 -0.81 -22.85 -6.04
CA MET A 181 -1.21 -22.01 -4.92
C MET A 181 -0.33 -22.26 -3.67
N VAL A 182 -0.03 -23.52 -3.35
CA VAL A 182 0.85 -23.88 -2.23
C VAL A 182 2.28 -23.39 -2.47
N VAL A 183 2.80 -23.54 -3.68
CA VAL A 183 4.13 -23.02 -4.05
C VAL A 183 4.17 -21.50 -3.93
N MET A 184 3.15 -20.79 -4.41
CA MET A 184 3.07 -19.32 -4.30
C MET A 184 2.94 -18.87 -2.84
N ALA A 185 2.18 -19.59 -2.01
CA ALA A 185 2.10 -19.32 -0.58
C ALA A 185 3.45 -19.55 0.12
N ALA A 186 4.18 -20.61 -0.23
CA ALA A 186 5.54 -20.85 0.27
C ALA A 186 6.50 -19.72 -0.16
N LEU A 187 6.45 -19.29 -1.42
CA LEU A 187 7.24 -18.16 -1.92
C LEU A 187 6.91 -16.85 -1.19
N TYR A 188 5.63 -16.61 -0.87
CA TYR A 188 5.21 -15.46 -0.07
C TYR A 188 5.81 -15.49 1.34
N LEU A 189 5.78 -16.64 2.02
CA LEU A 189 6.38 -16.80 3.35
C LEU A 189 7.91 -16.61 3.31
N VAL A 190 8.58 -17.15 2.28
CA VAL A 190 10.02 -16.93 2.06
C VAL A 190 10.31 -15.45 1.84
N TRP A 191 9.48 -14.75 1.04
CA TRP A 191 9.63 -13.32 0.81
C TRP A 191 9.52 -12.50 2.09
N LEU A 192 8.52 -12.80 2.94
CA LEU A 192 8.39 -12.16 4.25
C LEU A 192 9.61 -12.40 5.13
N PHE A 193 10.13 -13.63 5.14
CA PHE A 193 11.32 -13.96 5.90
C PHE A 193 12.56 -13.21 5.41
N LEU A 194 12.73 -13.04 4.09
CA LEU A 194 13.84 -12.27 3.52
C LEU A 194 13.80 -10.79 3.91
N ILE A 195 12.62 -10.17 3.89
CA ILE A 195 12.45 -8.78 4.35
C ILE A 195 12.72 -8.68 5.85
N ALA A 196 12.24 -9.64 6.65
CA ALA A 196 12.52 -9.69 8.09
C ALA A 196 14.02 -9.83 8.37
N LEU A 197 14.73 -10.67 7.61
CA LEU A 197 16.18 -10.85 7.73
C LEU A 197 16.92 -9.57 7.38
N TYR A 198 16.53 -8.88 6.31
CA TYR A 198 17.11 -7.58 5.93
C TYR A 198 16.89 -6.52 7.01
N LEU A 199 15.69 -6.44 7.60
CA LEU A 199 15.41 -5.49 8.67
C LEU A 199 16.23 -5.78 9.92
N TYR A 200 16.40 -7.05 10.26
CA TYR A 200 17.21 -7.48 11.40
C TYR A 200 18.68 -7.11 11.23
N THR A 201 19.25 -7.31 10.04
CA THR A 201 20.67 -7.03 9.80
C THR A 201 20.99 -5.54 9.74
N TYR A 202 20.11 -4.71 9.18
CA TYR A 202 20.45 -3.31 8.88
C TYR A 202 19.80 -2.26 9.78
N THR A 203 18.61 -2.52 10.35
CA THR A 203 17.85 -1.46 11.05
C THR A 203 17.45 -1.81 12.47
N LEU A 204 16.95 -3.03 12.71
CA LEU A 204 16.36 -3.46 13.97
C LEU A 204 17.15 -4.64 14.57
N PRO A 205 18.46 -4.48 14.86
CA PRO A 205 19.30 -5.59 15.33
C PRO A 205 19.00 -6.04 16.75
N LYS A 206 18.23 -5.24 17.53
CA LYS A 206 17.94 -5.56 18.94
C LYS A 206 17.07 -6.79 19.11
N SER A 207 16.18 -7.08 18.16
CA SER A 207 15.23 -8.19 18.23
C SER A 207 14.82 -8.64 16.84
N PHE A 208 15.01 -9.92 16.53
CA PHE A 208 14.50 -10.52 15.30
C PHE A 208 12.98 -10.47 15.23
N TRP A 209 12.29 -10.61 16.38
CA TRP A 209 10.83 -10.55 16.43
C TRP A 209 10.30 -9.20 15.95
N ASP A 210 10.93 -8.08 16.32
CA ASP A 210 10.51 -6.74 15.88
C ASP A 210 10.63 -6.59 14.36
N SER A 211 11.67 -7.20 13.78
CA SER A 211 11.92 -7.22 12.33
C SER A 211 10.89 -8.07 11.59
N PHE A 212 10.63 -9.27 12.09
CA PHE A 212 9.63 -10.19 11.53
C PHE A 212 8.21 -9.64 11.64
N TYR A 213 7.85 -9.08 12.80
CA TYR A 213 6.58 -8.41 13.05
C TYR A 213 6.37 -7.22 12.10
N THR A 214 7.41 -6.39 11.92
CA THR A 214 7.35 -5.24 11.02
C THR A 214 7.24 -5.66 9.55
N ALA A 215 8.01 -6.67 9.12
CA ALA A 215 7.94 -7.19 7.75
C ALA A 215 6.54 -7.76 7.43
N THR A 216 5.98 -8.54 8.35
CA THR A 216 4.68 -9.20 8.17
C THR A 216 3.54 -8.18 8.12
N LEU A 217 3.48 -7.24 9.08
CA LEU A 217 2.42 -6.24 9.09
C LEU A 217 2.55 -5.25 7.93
N SER A 218 3.78 -4.86 7.55
CA SER A 218 3.99 -4.00 6.39
C SER A 218 3.51 -4.66 5.09
N ALA A 219 3.68 -5.97 4.95
CA ALA A 219 3.15 -6.73 3.82
C ALA A 219 1.61 -6.73 3.74
N PHE A 220 0.93 -6.61 4.88
CA PHE A 220 -0.51 -6.37 4.96
C PHE A 220 -0.90 -4.89 4.89
N THR A 221 0.04 -4.01 4.55
CA THR A 221 -0.13 -2.55 4.53
C THR A 221 -0.49 -1.96 5.90
N ILE A 222 -0.11 -2.66 6.99
CA ILE A 222 -0.31 -2.23 8.37
C ILE A 222 1.01 -1.69 8.93
N GLN A 223 0.97 -0.45 9.41
CA GLN A 223 2.15 0.19 9.97
C GLN A 223 2.42 -0.25 11.41
N THR A 224 3.71 -0.37 11.78
CA THR A 224 4.16 -0.64 13.15
C THR A 224 4.92 0.55 13.73
N GLN A 225 5.01 0.63 15.07
CA GLN A 225 5.84 1.62 15.76
C GLN A 225 7.32 1.59 15.38
N PHE A 226 7.83 0.43 14.95
CA PHE A 226 9.22 0.25 14.54
C PHE A 226 9.49 0.83 13.15
N TYR A 227 8.45 1.04 12.34
CA TYR A 227 8.56 1.67 11.04
C TYR A 227 9.21 3.07 11.12
N ASN A 228 8.92 3.82 12.19
CA ASN A 228 9.46 5.16 12.40
C ASN A 228 10.97 5.20 12.70
N LYS A 229 11.57 4.04 12.99
CA LYS A 229 13.01 3.84 13.22
C LYS A 229 13.75 3.43 11.95
N LEU A 230 13.04 3.16 10.85
CA LEU A 230 13.65 2.77 9.58
C LEU A 230 14.48 3.90 8.99
N SER A 231 15.64 3.53 8.43
CA SER A 231 16.41 4.42 7.57
C SER A 231 15.69 4.67 6.24
N GLU A 232 16.12 5.65 5.46
CA GLU A 232 15.55 5.95 4.14
C GLU A 232 15.59 4.76 3.18
N THR A 233 16.75 4.11 3.12
CA THR A 233 16.98 2.96 2.24
C THR A 233 16.18 1.76 2.72
N SER A 234 16.12 1.54 4.02
CA SER A 234 15.33 0.45 4.60
C SER A 234 13.82 0.68 4.42
N THR A 235 13.37 1.93 4.50
CA THR A 235 11.97 2.31 4.20
C THR A 235 11.64 1.98 2.75
N PHE A 236 12.49 2.35 1.80
CA PHE A 236 12.33 2.01 0.38
C PHE A 236 12.24 0.49 0.18
N VAL A 237 13.14 -0.28 0.82
CA VAL A 237 13.14 -1.75 0.73
C VAL A 237 11.85 -2.34 1.31
N VAL A 238 11.33 -1.83 2.42
CA VAL A 238 10.05 -2.28 2.99
C VAL A 238 8.88 -1.93 2.08
N LEU A 239 8.85 -0.74 1.47
CA LEU A 239 7.79 -0.33 0.54
C LEU A 239 7.81 -1.19 -0.74
N ALA A 240 8.98 -1.43 -1.31
CA ALA A 240 9.18 -2.36 -2.42
C ALA A 240 8.74 -3.79 -2.03
N GLY A 241 9.18 -4.25 -0.87
CA GLY A 241 8.83 -5.54 -0.29
C GLY A 241 7.33 -5.73 -0.11
N SER A 242 6.65 -4.69 0.39
CA SER A 242 5.20 -4.69 0.62
C SER A 242 4.43 -4.66 -0.70
N THR A 243 4.92 -3.92 -1.70
CA THR A 243 4.31 -3.89 -3.05
C THR A 243 4.37 -5.27 -3.71
N ILE A 244 5.52 -5.96 -3.60
CA ILE A 244 5.68 -7.33 -4.09
C ILE A 244 4.82 -8.31 -3.29
N ALA A 245 4.71 -8.13 -1.97
CA ALA A 245 3.85 -8.96 -1.13
C ALA A 245 2.37 -8.84 -1.53
N VAL A 246 1.86 -7.61 -1.72
CA VAL A 246 0.50 -7.37 -2.22
C VAL A 246 0.30 -8.02 -3.60
N PHE A 247 1.27 -7.90 -4.50
CA PHE A 247 1.22 -8.55 -5.81
C PHE A 247 1.10 -10.08 -5.70
N LEU A 248 1.92 -10.72 -4.86
CA LEU A 248 1.86 -12.16 -4.61
C LEU A 248 0.53 -12.59 -3.96
N ALA A 249 0.02 -11.79 -3.02
CA ALA A 249 -1.28 -12.04 -2.39
C ALA A 249 -2.43 -11.97 -3.40
N LEU A 250 -2.44 -10.98 -4.29
CA LEU A 250 -3.42 -10.89 -5.39
C LEU A 250 -3.32 -12.09 -6.32
N PHE A 251 -2.11 -12.56 -6.62
CA PHE A 251 -1.90 -13.76 -7.44
C PHE A 251 -2.53 -15.01 -6.81
N ILE A 252 -2.34 -15.21 -5.50
CA ILE A 252 -2.96 -16.31 -4.75
C ILE A 252 -4.50 -16.17 -4.75
N LEU A 253 -5.02 -14.97 -4.53
CA LEU A 253 -6.46 -14.70 -4.54
C LEU A 253 -7.10 -14.99 -5.91
N PHE A 254 -6.45 -14.64 -7.01
CA PHE A 254 -6.96 -14.96 -8.35
C PHE A 254 -6.98 -16.47 -8.62
N ILE A 255 -5.96 -17.22 -8.18
CA ILE A 255 -5.98 -18.70 -8.29
C ILE A 255 -7.13 -19.28 -7.45
N LEU A 256 -7.36 -18.75 -6.25
CA LEU A 256 -8.44 -19.18 -5.37
C LEU A 256 -9.82 -18.90 -6.00
N SER A 257 -10.01 -17.73 -6.59
CA SER A 257 -11.23 -17.38 -7.34
C SER A 257 -11.48 -18.35 -8.50
N GLU A 258 -10.44 -18.70 -9.24
CA GLU A 258 -10.54 -19.63 -10.37
C GLU A 258 -10.88 -21.06 -9.91
N LEU A 259 -10.36 -21.50 -8.75
CA LEU A 259 -10.70 -22.77 -8.13
C LEU A 259 -12.15 -22.82 -7.65
N TYR A 260 -12.64 -21.72 -7.06
CA TYR A 260 -14.03 -21.59 -6.63
C TYR A 260 -14.99 -21.71 -7.82
N ASN A 261 -14.71 -20.99 -8.92
CA ASN A 261 -15.51 -21.06 -10.14
C ASN A 261 -15.56 -22.48 -10.73
N LEU A 262 -14.43 -23.19 -10.77
CA LEU A 262 -14.37 -24.57 -11.26
C LEU A 262 -15.24 -25.54 -10.42
N LYS A 263 -15.23 -25.36 -9.09
CA LYS A 263 -16.06 -26.15 -8.16
C LYS A 263 -17.55 -25.81 -8.30
N SER A 264 -17.88 -24.55 -8.58
CA SER A 264 -19.25 -24.12 -8.86
C SER A 264 -19.80 -24.76 -10.14
N GLU A 265 -19.02 -24.81 -11.23
CA GLU A 265 -19.42 -25.46 -12.49
C GLU A 265 -19.61 -26.98 -12.35
N THR A 266 -18.82 -27.64 -11.50
CA THR A 266 -18.95 -29.09 -11.25
C THR A 266 -20.11 -29.45 -10.32
N ASN A 267 -20.55 -28.52 -9.47
CA ASN A 267 -21.68 -28.72 -8.55
C ASN A 267 -23.03 -28.23 -9.10
N LEU A 268 -23.06 -27.64 -10.31
CA LEU A 268 -24.31 -27.32 -10.98
C LEU A 268 -24.99 -28.65 -11.36
N PRO A 269 -26.22 -28.93 -10.89
CA PRO A 269 -26.94 -30.13 -11.31
C PRO A 269 -27.08 -30.14 -12.83
N THR A 270 -26.93 -31.32 -13.43
CA THR A 270 -27.01 -31.63 -14.87
C THR A 270 -28.43 -31.41 -15.43
N MET A 271 -29.02 -30.23 -15.22
CA MET A 271 -30.35 -29.82 -15.68
C MET A 271 -30.21 -28.52 -16.48
N MET A 272 -29.25 -28.48 -17.41
CA MET A 272 -29.06 -27.45 -18.45
C MET A 272 -27.74 -27.71 -19.21
N LYS A 273 -27.39 -28.97 -19.45
CA LYS A 273 -26.57 -29.29 -20.63
C LYS A 273 -27.59 -29.65 -21.67
N ASP A 274 -27.80 -28.74 -22.61
CA ASP A 274 -28.56 -28.98 -23.82
C ASP A 274 -28.20 -30.39 -24.32
N GLU A 275 -29.19 -31.28 -24.33
CA GLU A 275 -29.16 -32.41 -25.25
C GLU A 275 -28.81 -31.83 -26.62
N PRO A 276 -27.92 -32.45 -27.41
CA PRO A 276 -27.97 -32.17 -28.83
C PRO A 276 -29.44 -32.37 -29.23
N GLU A 277 -30.01 -31.48 -30.04
CA GLU A 277 -31.28 -31.72 -30.70
C GLU A 277 -31.15 -33.01 -31.54
N SER A 278 -31.17 -34.20 -30.92
CA SER A 278 -31.59 -35.42 -31.57
C SER A 278 -33.09 -35.27 -31.66
N ALA A 279 -33.50 -34.75 -32.82
CA ALA A 279 -34.86 -34.75 -33.30
C ALA A 279 -35.56 -36.02 -32.82
N SER A 280 -36.44 -35.84 -31.83
CA SER A 280 -37.42 -36.83 -31.42
C SER A 280 -38.17 -37.32 -32.67
N PRO A 281 -38.60 -38.60 -32.71
CA PRO A 281 -39.16 -39.19 -33.91
C PRO A 281 -40.33 -38.33 -34.38
N LYS A 282 -40.30 -37.93 -35.66
CA LYS A 282 -41.42 -37.25 -36.31
C LYS A 282 -42.66 -38.12 -36.08
N SER A 283 -43.53 -37.71 -35.16
CA SER A 283 -44.89 -38.21 -35.13
C SER A 283 -45.52 -37.72 -36.42
N ASP A 284 -45.78 -38.64 -37.35
CA ASP A 284 -46.50 -38.34 -38.58
C ASP A 284 -47.80 -37.59 -38.22
N PRO A 285 -48.14 -36.51 -38.93
CA PRO A 285 -49.38 -35.79 -38.67
C PRO A 285 -50.55 -36.76 -38.86
N PRO A 286 -51.62 -36.67 -38.04
CA PRO A 286 -52.76 -37.57 -38.17
C PRO A 286 -53.33 -37.47 -39.58
N LYS A 287 -53.37 -38.61 -40.28
CA LYS A 287 -54.04 -38.74 -41.58
C LYS A 287 -55.52 -38.49 -41.39
N PHE A 288 -55.98 -37.28 -41.67
CA PHE A 288 -57.40 -37.03 -41.91
C PHE A 288 -57.75 -37.55 -43.30
N THR A 289 -58.32 -38.74 -43.37
CA THR A 289 -59.04 -39.18 -44.57
C THR A 289 -60.32 -38.37 -44.69
N MET A 290 -60.33 -37.40 -45.60
CA MET A 290 -61.55 -36.75 -46.04
C MET A 290 -62.31 -37.76 -46.91
N ILE A 291 -63.30 -38.43 -46.32
CA ILE A 291 -64.31 -39.15 -47.09
C ILE A 291 -65.26 -38.06 -47.60
N VAL A 292 -65.16 -37.76 -48.89
CA VAL A 292 -66.17 -36.96 -49.59
C VAL A 292 -67.36 -37.88 -49.79
N ASP A 293 -68.37 -37.74 -48.95
CA ASP A 293 -69.69 -38.26 -49.26
C ASP A 293 -70.43 -37.19 -50.07
N GLU A 294 -71.13 -37.60 -51.13
CA GLU A 294 -71.70 -36.73 -52.18
C GLU A 294 -72.91 -35.87 -51.73
N ALA A 295 -73.12 -35.69 -50.42
CA ALA A 295 -74.11 -34.77 -49.88
C ALA A 295 -73.56 -34.09 -48.62
N GLY A 296 -73.48 -32.76 -48.65
CA GLY A 296 -72.80 -31.95 -47.64
C GLY A 296 -73.38 -32.07 -46.23
N ASP A 297 -72.52 -32.42 -45.28
CA ASP A 297 -72.28 -31.67 -44.04
C ASP A 297 -71.24 -32.42 -43.20
N SER A 298 -70.16 -31.74 -42.78
CA SER A 298 -69.08 -32.34 -41.98
C SER A 298 -69.23 -32.00 -40.49
N LYS A 299 -69.29 -33.04 -39.64
CA LYS A 299 -69.02 -32.91 -38.20
C LYS A 299 -67.89 -33.84 -37.78
N LEU A 300 -66.92 -33.26 -37.08
CA LEU A 300 -65.77 -33.96 -36.48
C LEU A 300 -66.18 -34.58 -35.14
N ALA A 301 -65.86 -35.85 -34.94
CA ALA A 301 -66.00 -36.53 -33.65
C ALA A 301 -64.61 -36.70 -32.99
N ASP A 302 -64.47 -36.15 -31.78
CA ASP A 302 -63.30 -36.36 -30.91
C ASP A 302 -63.33 -37.77 -30.31
N VAL A 303 -62.26 -38.53 -30.51
CA VAL A 303 -62.04 -39.80 -29.82
C VAL A 303 -60.98 -39.61 -28.74
N ARG A 304 -61.41 -39.87 -27.51
CA ARG A 304 -60.68 -39.73 -26.26
C ARG A 304 -59.77 -40.95 -26.01
N LYS A 305 -58.53 -40.65 -25.55
CA LYS A 305 -57.60 -41.39 -24.67
C LYS A 305 -57.67 -42.92 -24.59
N GLU A 306 -56.51 -43.55 -24.68
CA GLU A 306 -55.81 -44.19 -23.53
C GLU A 306 -54.31 -43.87 -23.59
#